data_AF-A0A969U868-F1
#
_entry.id   AF-A0A969U868-F1
#
_cell.length_a   1.000
_cell.length_b   1.000
_cell.length_c   1.000
_cell.angle_alpha   90.00
_cell.angle_beta   90.00
_cell.angle_gamma   90.00
#
_symmetry.space_group_name_H-M   'P 1'
#
loop_
_entity.id
_entity.type
_entity.pdbx_description
1 polymer ?
#
loop_
_entity_poly.entity_id
_entity_poly.type
_entity_poly.pdbx_seq_one_letter_code
_entity_poly.pdbx_strand_id
1 'polypeptide(L)'
;MEPNRAMAYCSRGVAYYRLGEIQNAHSDYTRAIEIDPNLAIPYYRRGFLHYLAKDYTSAIADYNRAIALKPDFALAYSNRGYAYRDLYGEQEAVNGLGEQEQIGRCHNAIQRQFPQRQFPQRRPLVKPGPSHPANASASHWRLCSLDWETNSSRK
;
A
#
# COMPACT_ATOMS: atom_id res chain seq x y z
N MET A 1 -2.73 32.92 -4.55
CA MET A 1 -3.64 31.76 -4.46
C MET A 1 -4.01 31.60 -3.00
N GLU A 2 -5.30 31.45 -2.68
CA GLU A 2 -5.84 31.40 -1.31
C GLU A 2 -5.84 29.94 -0.82
N PRO A 3 -4.84 29.45 -0.06
CA PRO A 3 -4.76 28.06 0.41
C PRO A 3 -5.98 27.64 1.25
N ASN A 4 -6.68 28.61 1.85
CA ASN A 4 -7.93 28.39 2.59
C ASN A 4 -9.05 27.83 1.71
N ARG A 5 -9.09 28.16 0.42
CA ARG A 5 -10.17 27.72 -0.46
C ARG A 5 -10.07 26.23 -0.80
N ALA A 6 -8.86 25.73 -1.06
CA ALA A 6 -8.65 24.31 -1.36
C ALA A 6 -8.98 23.42 -0.14
N MET A 7 -8.58 23.85 1.07
CA MET A 7 -8.94 23.16 2.31
C MET A 7 -10.45 23.17 2.59
N ALA A 8 -11.16 24.22 2.21
CA ALA A 8 -12.62 24.27 2.33
C ALA A 8 -13.31 23.23 1.44
N TYR A 9 -12.91 23.11 0.17
CA TYR A 9 -13.40 22.03 -0.72
C TYR A 9 -13.04 20.65 -0.17
N CYS A 10 -11.82 20.47 0.33
CA CYS A 10 -11.43 19.20 0.94
C CYS A 10 -12.31 18.85 2.14
N SER A 11 -12.58 19.81 3.03
CA SER A 11 -13.43 19.61 4.21
C SER A 11 -14.87 19.29 3.84
N ARG A 12 -15.40 19.95 2.79
CA ARG A 12 -16.74 19.66 2.27
C ARG A 12 -16.81 18.29 1.61
N GLY A 13 -15.78 17.88 0.87
CA GLY A 13 -15.68 16.52 0.34
C GLY A 13 -15.72 15.44 1.42
N VAL A 14 -15.15 15.70 2.60
CA VAL A 14 -15.25 14.79 3.75
C VAL A 14 -16.69 14.68 4.26
N ALA A 15 -17.42 15.80 4.31
CA ALA A 15 -18.82 15.79 4.68
C ALA A 15 -19.67 14.99 3.69
N TYR A 16 -19.47 15.20 2.38
CA TYR A 16 -20.14 14.41 1.34
C TYR A 16 -19.83 12.91 1.45
N TYR A 17 -18.57 12.54 1.71
CA TYR A 17 -18.21 11.15 1.93
C TYR A 17 -18.97 10.55 3.12
N ARG A 18 -19.08 11.27 4.23
CA ARG A 18 -19.83 10.81 5.42
C ARG A 18 -21.33 10.69 5.17
N LEU A 19 -21.87 11.46 4.22
CA LEU A 19 -23.26 11.37 3.77
C LEU A 19 -23.48 10.26 2.73
N GLY A 20 -22.43 9.57 2.29
CA GLY A 20 -22.50 8.55 1.23
C GLY A 20 -22.52 9.12 -0.19
N GLU A 21 -22.38 10.43 -0.35
CA GLU A 21 -22.35 11.11 -1.64
C GLU A 21 -20.95 11.05 -2.29
N ILE A 22 -20.54 9.85 -2.69
CA ILE A 22 -19.18 9.56 -3.17
C ILE A 22 -18.76 10.42 -4.37
N GLN A 23 -19.67 10.65 -5.34
CA GLN A 23 -19.38 11.45 -6.54
C GLN A 23 -19.13 12.92 -6.22
N ASN A 24 -19.91 13.49 -5.28
CA ASN A 24 -19.73 14.86 -4.82
C ASN A 24 -18.41 14.99 -4.05
N ALA A 25 -18.09 14.02 -3.19
CA ALA A 25 -16.80 13.97 -2.49
C ALA A 25 -15.62 13.92 -3.45
N HIS A 26 -15.68 13.07 -4.48
CA HIS A 26 -14.65 12.96 -5.51
C HIS A 26 -14.45 14.29 -6.27
N SER A 27 -15.56 14.93 -6.66
CA SER A 27 -15.53 16.21 -7.37
C SER A 27 -14.89 17.31 -6.51
N ASP A 28 -15.23 17.37 -5.22
CA ASP A 28 -14.66 18.34 -4.29
C ASP A 28 -13.15 18.12 -4.03
N TYR A 29 -12.71 16.87 -3.92
CA TYR A 29 -11.27 16.57 -3.81
C TYR A 29 -10.53 16.95 -5.08
N THR A 30 -11.10 16.68 -6.26
CA THR A 30 -10.52 17.08 -7.54
C THR A 30 -10.42 18.60 -7.64
N ARG A 31 -11.47 19.33 -7.24
CA ARG A 31 -11.43 20.79 -7.22
C ARG A 31 -10.40 21.35 -6.24
N ALA A 32 -10.24 20.72 -5.07
CA ALA A 32 -9.20 21.10 -4.11
C ALA A 32 -7.79 20.93 -4.73
N ILE A 33 -7.55 19.85 -5.48
CA ILE A 33 -6.29 19.60 -6.21
C ILE A 33 -6.05 20.64 -7.30
N GLU A 34 -7.07 21.04 -8.06
CA GLU A 34 -6.96 22.07 -9.10
C GLU A 34 -6.61 23.45 -8.52
N ILE A 35 -7.14 23.77 -7.33
CA ILE A 35 -6.88 25.04 -6.66
C ILE A 35 -5.49 25.05 -6.03
N ASP A 36 -5.11 23.96 -5.36
CA ASP A 36 -3.79 23.81 -4.77
C ASP A 36 -3.24 22.38 -4.97
N PRO A 37 -2.38 22.18 -5.99
CA PRO A 37 -1.80 20.88 -6.31
C PRO A 37 -0.68 20.46 -5.35
N ASN A 38 -0.36 21.27 -4.34
CA ASN A 38 0.66 20.97 -3.33
C ASN A 38 0.06 20.45 -2.02
N LEU A 39 -1.26 20.36 -1.90
CA LEU A 39 -1.90 19.76 -0.75
C LEU A 39 -1.94 18.24 -0.85
N ALA A 40 -1.28 17.54 0.08
CA ALA A 40 -1.26 16.08 0.12
C ALA A 40 -2.62 15.45 0.50
N ILE A 41 -3.44 16.15 1.30
CA ILE A 41 -4.68 15.60 1.88
C ILE A 41 -5.74 15.30 0.80
N PRO A 42 -6.05 16.21 -0.16
CA PRO A 42 -6.98 15.92 -1.25
C PRO A 42 -6.62 14.67 -2.06
N TYR A 43 -5.33 14.51 -2.42
CA TYR A 43 -4.86 13.30 -3.11
C TYR A 43 -5.08 12.04 -2.26
N TYR A 44 -4.69 12.06 -0.98
CA TYR A 44 -4.93 10.92 -0.08
C TYR A 44 -6.42 10.56 0.01
N ARG A 45 -7.30 11.55 0.15
CA ARG A 45 -8.74 11.31 0.29
C ARG A 45 -9.37 10.82 -1.02
N ARG A 46 -8.95 11.34 -2.17
CA ARG A 46 -9.40 10.86 -3.48
C ARG A 46 -8.90 9.44 -3.75
N GLY A 47 -7.64 9.15 -3.44
CA GLY A 47 -7.08 7.79 -3.52
C GLY A 47 -7.85 6.79 -2.65
N PHE A 48 -8.34 7.22 -1.48
CA PHE A 48 -9.22 6.40 -0.66
C PHE A 48 -10.57 6.11 -1.30
N LEU A 49 -11.19 7.09 -1.99
CA LEU A 49 -12.40 6.83 -2.75
C LEU A 49 -12.17 5.86 -3.91
N HIS A 50 -11.05 5.99 -4.64
CA HIS A 50 -10.69 5.04 -5.69
C HIS A 50 -10.49 3.62 -5.15
N TYR A 51 -9.86 3.48 -3.98
CA TYR A 51 -9.69 2.20 -3.32
C TYR A 51 -11.05 1.56 -2.96
N LEU A 52 -11.99 2.33 -2.43
CA LEU A 52 -13.36 1.85 -2.16
C LEU A 52 -14.11 1.45 -3.45
N ALA A 53 -13.84 2.12 -4.56
CA ALA A 53 -14.36 1.78 -5.88
C ALA A 53 -13.62 0.59 -6.54
N LYS A 54 -12.66 -0.04 -5.84
CA LYS A 54 -11.75 -1.09 -6.35
C LYS A 54 -10.88 -0.67 -7.53
N ASP A 55 -10.79 0.63 -7.81
CA ASP A 55 -9.80 1.18 -8.74
C ASP A 55 -8.47 1.38 -8.01
N TYR A 56 -7.81 0.26 -7.73
CA TYR A 56 -6.56 0.26 -6.98
C TYR A 56 -5.44 0.97 -7.74
N THR A 57 -5.48 0.99 -9.08
CA THR A 57 -4.51 1.69 -9.93
C THR A 57 -4.53 3.19 -9.71
N SER A 58 -5.71 3.81 -9.76
CA SER A 58 -5.85 5.25 -9.50
C SER A 58 -5.59 5.56 -8.03
N ALA A 59 -6.00 4.68 -7.11
CA ALA A 59 -5.70 4.83 -5.68
C ALA A 59 -4.18 4.93 -5.42
N ILE A 60 -3.40 4.02 -6.00
CA ILE A 60 -1.93 4.01 -5.87
C ILE A 60 -1.32 5.30 -6.43
N ALA A 61 -1.79 5.77 -7.58
CA ALA A 61 -1.30 7.01 -8.20
C ALA A 61 -1.52 8.22 -7.28
N ASP A 62 -2.71 8.33 -6.69
CA ASP A 62 -3.05 9.40 -5.76
C ASP A 62 -2.27 9.30 -4.44
N TYR A 63 -2.11 8.10 -3.88
CA TYR A 63 -1.27 7.92 -2.69
C TYR A 63 0.20 8.24 -2.96
N ASN A 64 0.72 7.89 -4.14
CA ASN A 64 2.07 8.27 -4.56
C ASN A 64 2.24 9.79 -4.60
N ARG A 65 1.25 10.51 -5.13
CA ARG A 65 1.29 11.97 -5.16
C ARG A 65 1.21 12.57 -3.75
N ALA A 66 0.35 12.04 -2.89
CA ALA A 66 0.25 12.45 -1.49
C ALA A 66 1.58 12.25 -0.73
N ILE A 67 2.25 11.12 -0.94
CA ILE A 67 3.56 10.80 -0.35
C ILE A 67 4.66 11.71 -0.89
N ALA A 68 4.65 12.01 -2.19
CA ALA A 68 5.64 12.91 -2.79
C ALA A 68 5.55 14.33 -2.22
N LEU A 69 4.33 14.79 -1.90
CA LEU A 69 4.08 16.09 -1.28
C LEU A 69 4.36 16.07 0.24
N LYS A 70 4.04 14.96 0.89
CA LYS A 70 4.24 14.76 2.34
C LYS A 70 4.90 13.41 2.62
N PRO A 71 6.25 13.34 2.63
CA PRO A 71 6.99 12.08 2.81
C PRO A 71 6.81 11.40 4.17
N ASP A 72 6.34 12.11 5.19
CA ASP A 72 6.02 11.60 6.52
C ASP A 72 4.55 11.16 6.67
N PHE A 73 3.78 11.09 5.57
CA PHE A 73 2.37 10.76 5.62
C PHE A 73 2.09 9.26 5.78
N ALA A 74 2.22 8.76 7.01
CA ALA A 74 2.08 7.33 7.34
C ALA A 74 0.79 6.65 6.81
N LEU A 75 -0.34 7.35 6.85
CA LEU A 75 -1.62 6.83 6.34
C LEU A 75 -1.58 6.57 4.83
N ALA A 76 -0.94 7.45 4.05
CA ALA A 76 -0.82 7.27 2.61
C ALA A 76 0.05 6.05 2.26
N TYR A 77 1.13 5.79 3.01
CA TYR A 77 1.93 4.57 2.85
C TYR A 77 1.14 3.30 3.14
N SER A 78 0.39 3.31 4.25
CA SER A 78 -0.40 2.16 4.68
C SER A 78 -1.48 1.81 3.65
N ASN A 79 -2.24 2.81 3.21
CA ASN A 79 -3.30 2.60 2.23
C ASN A 79 -2.76 2.27 0.83
N ARG A 80 -1.59 2.77 0.45
CA ARG A 80 -0.91 2.34 -0.77
C ARG A 80 -0.50 0.86 -0.69
N GLY A 81 -0.04 0.40 0.48
CA GLY A 81 0.25 -1.02 0.71
C GLY A 81 -0.99 -1.91 0.55
N TYR A 82 -2.13 -1.49 1.11
CA TYR A 82 -3.41 -2.19 0.91
C TYR A 82 -3.84 -2.19 -0.55
N ALA A 83 -3.74 -1.06 -1.24
CA ALA A 83 -4.09 -0.98 -2.66
C ALA A 83 -3.21 -1.89 -3.53
N TYR A 84 -1.90 -1.98 -3.26
CA TYR A 84 -1.03 -2.93 -3.96
C TYR A 84 -1.42 -4.37 -3.69
N ARG A 85 -1.64 -4.73 -2.41
CA ARG A 85 -2.04 -6.10 -2.04
C ARG A 85 -3.32 -6.50 -2.77
N ASP A 86 -4.32 -5.63 -2.78
CA ASP A 86 -5.63 -5.97 -3.34
C ASP A 86 -5.61 -5.96 -4.88
N LEU A 87 -4.85 -5.05 -5.50
CA LEU A 87 -4.61 -5.05 -6.96
C LEU A 87 -3.97 -6.36 -7.43
N TYR A 88 -2.92 -6.79 -6.75
CA TYR A 88 -2.23 -8.02 -7.12
C TYR A 88 -3.02 -9.27 -6.70
N GLY A 89 -3.70 -9.25 -5.56
CA GLY A 89 -4.60 -10.33 -5.15
C GLY A 89 -5.74 -10.57 -6.15
N GLU A 90 -6.29 -9.50 -6.75
CA GLU A 90 -7.25 -9.63 -7.86
C GLU A 90 -6.58 -10.19 -9.12
N GLN A 91 -5.35 -9.79 -9.43
CA GLN A 91 -4.59 -10.39 -10.53
C GLN A 91 -4.24 -11.87 -10.30
N GLU A 92 -4.05 -12.31 -9.04
CA GLU A 92 -3.86 -13.71 -8.68
C GLU A 92 -5.15 -14.51 -8.90
N ALA A 93 -6.31 -13.97 -8.50
CA ALA A 93 -7.60 -14.58 -8.78
C ALA A 93 -7.87 -14.72 -10.29
N VAL A 94 -7.37 -13.79 -11.11
CA VAL A 94 -7.54 -13.80 -12.57
C VAL A 94 -6.49 -14.68 -13.28
N ASN A 95 -5.23 -14.68 -12.83
CA ASN A 95 -4.11 -15.28 -13.56
C ASN A 95 -3.51 -16.54 -12.90
N GLY A 96 -3.93 -16.92 -11.69
CA GLY A 96 -3.40 -18.09 -10.96
C GLY A 96 -1.90 -18.00 -10.63
N LEU A 97 -1.34 -16.79 -10.51
CA LEU A 97 0.08 -16.57 -10.24
C LEU A 97 0.39 -16.73 -8.75
N GLY A 98 1.43 -17.50 -8.42
CA GLY A 98 1.78 -17.82 -7.03
C GLY A 98 2.34 -16.65 -6.22
N GLU A 99 1.98 -16.63 -4.94
CA GLU A 99 2.32 -15.64 -3.89
C GLU A 99 3.78 -15.12 -3.90
N GLN A 100 4.74 -15.93 -4.34
CA GLN A 100 6.17 -15.57 -4.36
C GLN A 100 6.54 -14.54 -5.42
N GLU A 101 5.93 -14.60 -6.61
CA GLU A 101 6.15 -13.64 -7.69
C GLU A 101 5.55 -12.27 -7.34
N GLN A 102 4.44 -12.30 -6.60
CA GLN A 102 3.69 -11.16 -6.07
C GLN A 102 4.52 -10.28 -5.13
N ILE A 103 5.07 -10.88 -4.07
CA ILE A 103 5.90 -10.17 -3.10
C ILE A 103 7.19 -9.69 -3.79
N GLY A 104 7.68 -10.39 -4.81
CA GLY A 104 8.81 -9.97 -5.64
C GLY A 104 8.53 -8.67 -6.39
N ARG A 105 7.34 -8.53 -6.99
CA ARG A 105 6.92 -7.33 -7.73
C ARG A 105 6.59 -6.15 -6.80
N CYS A 106 5.90 -6.39 -5.68
CA CYS A 106 5.68 -5.37 -4.65
C CYS A 106 7.02 -4.86 -4.08
N HIS A 107 7.96 -5.77 -3.80
CA HIS A 107 9.29 -5.40 -3.32
C HIS A 107 10.09 -4.62 -4.38
N ASN A 108 10.01 -5.00 -5.65
CA ASN A 108 10.70 -4.32 -6.76
C ASN A 108 10.10 -2.93 -7.05
N ALA A 109 8.78 -2.77 -6.95
CA ALA A 109 8.10 -1.48 -7.03
C ALA A 109 8.51 -0.54 -5.88
N ILE A 110 8.60 -1.08 -4.65
CA ILE A 110 9.06 -0.34 -3.47
C ILE A 110 10.56 0.02 -3.58
N GLN A 111 11.42 -0.89 -4.07
CA GLN A 111 12.85 -0.65 -4.28
C GLN A 111 13.14 0.39 -5.37
N ARG A 112 12.39 0.39 -6.49
CA ARG A 112 12.51 1.42 -7.53
C ARG A 112 12.18 2.82 -7.03
N GLN A 113 11.32 2.91 -6.01
CA GLN A 113 10.84 4.17 -5.46
C GLN A 113 11.68 4.67 -4.28
N PHE A 114 12.49 3.80 -3.66
CA PHE A 114 13.46 4.14 -2.61
C PHE A 114 14.82 3.44 -2.85
N PRO A 115 15.61 3.88 -3.85
CA PRO A 115 16.87 3.21 -4.19
C PRO A 115 17.94 3.29 -3.08
N GLN A 116 17.78 4.21 -2.11
CA GLN A 116 18.73 4.46 -1.04
C GLN A 116 18.38 3.79 0.31
N ARG A 117 17.21 3.14 0.43
CA ARG A 117 16.87 2.37 1.64
C ARG A 117 17.26 0.91 1.42
N GLN A 118 18.24 0.42 2.17
CA GLN A 118 18.60 -1.00 2.17
C GLN A 118 17.46 -1.79 2.81
N PHE A 119 16.55 -2.31 1.98
CA PHE A 119 15.65 -3.36 2.40
C PHE A 119 16.47 -4.65 2.54
N PRO A 120 16.32 -5.42 3.64
CA PRO A 120 17.02 -6.69 3.76
C PRO A 120 16.65 -7.57 2.57
N GLN A 121 17.66 -7.97 1.81
CA GLN A 121 17.49 -8.86 0.66
C GLN A 121 16.74 -10.11 1.10
N ARG A 122 15.79 -10.57 0.29
CA ARG A 122 15.22 -11.90 0.51
C ARG A 122 16.35 -12.91 0.50
N ARG A 123 16.51 -13.66 1.59
CA ARG A 123 17.40 -14.81 1.59
C ARG A 123 16.92 -15.76 0.48
N PRO A 124 17.80 -16.23 -0.40
CA PRO A 124 17.46 -17.28 -1.35
C PRO A 124 16.85 -18.47 -0.59
N LEU A 125 15.77 -19.03 -1.11
CA LEU A 125 15.25 -20.31 -0.63
C LEU A 125 16.35 -21.36 -0.84
N VAL A 126 17.07 -21.69 0.23
CA VAL A 126 17.95 -22.85 0.25
C VAL A 126 17.03 -24.06 0.15
N LYS A 127 17.00 -24.70 -1.02
CA LYS A 127 16.35 -26.01 -1.14
C LYS A 127 17.02 -26.93 -0.12
N PRO A 128 16.27 -27.61 0.76
CA PRO A 128 16.89 -28.58 1.66
C PRO A 128 17.63 -29.61 0.81
N GLY A 129 18.92 -29.79 1.10
CA GLY A 129 19.75 -30.81 0.47
C GLY A 129 19.21 -32.22 0.78
N PRO A 130 19.66 -33.24 0.04
CA PRO A 130 19.08 -34.58 0.05
C PRO A 130 19.48 -35.41 1.29
N SER A 131 19.26 -34.89 2.50
CA SER A 131 19.62 -35.57 3.75
C SER A 131 18.55 -35.53 4.84
N HIS A 132 17.28 -35.32 4.50
CA HIS A 132 16.19 -35.52 5.45
C HIS A 132 15.17 -36.54 4.93
N PRO A 133 14.81 -37.56 5.74
CA PRO A 133 13.97 -38.65 5.30
C PRO A 133 12.53 -38.17 5.04
N ALA A 134 11.97 -38.69 3.95
CA ALA A 134 10.59 -38.48 3.52
C ALA A 134 9.62 -39.12 4.51
N ASN A 135 9.24 -38.39 5.57
CA ASN A 135 7.99 -38.64 6.30
C ASN A 135 7.76 -37.55 7.36
N ALA A 136 6.95 -36.55 7.02
CA ALA A 136 6.09 -35.86 7.98
C ALA A 136 4.96 -35.17 7.21
N SER A 137 3.75 -35.59 7.49
CA SER A 137 2.50 -35.20 6.84
C SER A 137 2.24 -33.69 6.89
N ALA A 138 1.59 -33.21 5.84
CA ALA A 138 1.03 -31.88 5.70
C ALA A 138 0.01 -31.55 6.80
N SER A 139 0.45 -31.05 7.97
CA SER A 139 -0.50 -30.60 9.03
C SER A 139 0.07 -29.61 10.06
N HIS A 140 1.17 -28.89 9.79
CA HIS A 140 1.73 -27.95 10.78
C HIS A 140 2.05 -26.58 10.18
N TRP A 141 1.03 -25.93 9.61
CA TRP A 141 1.04 -24.47 9.49
C TRP A 141 0.81 -23.87 10.88
N ARG A 142 1.87 -23.73 11.68
CA ARG A 142 1.84 -22.91 12.90
C ARG A 142 2.54 -21.58 12.66
N LEU A 143 1.69 -20.58 12.48
CA LEU A 143 1.74 -19.24 13.08
C LEU A 143 3.06 -18.48 12.97
N CYS A 144 3.11 -17.59 11.98
CA CYS A 144 3.93 -16.40 12.01
C CYS A 144 3.27 -15.40 12.98
N SER A 145 3.56 -15.52 14.28
CA SER A 145 3.21 -14.52 15.28
C SER A 145 4.11 -14.70 16.50
N LEU A 146 4.92 -13.67 16.77
CA LEU A 146 5.65 -13.41 18.02
C LEU A 146 6.71 -14.46 18.42
N ASP A 147 7.96 -14.11 18.15
CA ASP A 147 9.04 -14.25 19.12
C ASP A 147 10.03 -13.10 18.89
N TRP A 148 9.68 -11.95 19.47
CA TRP A 148 10.68 -11.01 19.92
C TRP A 148 11.29 -11.62 21.19
N GLU A 149 12.61 -11.59 21.29
CA GLU A 149 13.43 -12.11 22.39
C GLU A 149 13.57 -13.64 22.49
N THR A 150 14.74 -14.15 22.10
CA THR A 150 15.77 -14.52 23.07
C THR A 150 17.05 -14.96 22.38
N ASN A 151 18.17 -14.62 23.03
CA ASN A 151 19.51 -15.17 22.86
C ASN A 151 20.36 -14.54 21.72
N SER A 152 20.97 -13.37 21.97
CA SER A 152 22.25 -13.19 22.67
C SER A 152 23.46 -13.90 22.03
N SER A 153 24.50 -13.07 21.83
CA SER A 153 25.92 -13.41 21.99
C SER A 153 26.68 -14.10 20.85
N ARG A 154 27.88 -13.54 20.61
CA ARG A 154 29.07 -14.03 19.89
C ARG A 154 29.18 -13.62 18.40
N LYS A 155 29.88 -12.51 18.13
CA LYS A 155 31.35 -12.44 18.05
C LYS A 155 31.81 -11.00 18.19
#